data_AF-A0A9X3K430-F1
#
_entry.id   AF-A0A9X3K430-F1
#
_cell.length_a   1.000
_cell.length_b   1.000
_cell.length_c   1.000
_cell.angle_alpha   90.00
_cell.angle_beta   90.00
_cell.angle_gamma   90.00
#
_symmetry.space_group_name_H-M   'P 1'
#
loop_
_entity.id
_entity.type
_entity.pdbx_description
1 polymer ?
#
loop_
_entity_poly.entity_id
_entity_poly.type
_entity_poly.pdbx_seq_one_letter_code
_entity_poly.pdbx_strand_id
1 'polypeptide(L)'
;MFFSNLKYRLLWLSFVVLVQSTISSIQAQQKGQLLLMNGKLIEVENLNDTSFTNLQYRFDKNQFKRLRIDLRSASKQNDMYRLGFESEKGLEVPVVLRDGAMDRDAVFSFQPTEGDERVYYFYDEPLGNVASEEEMRAFVVGERDARFGVTGNAWFYGGMAVGLFTGYAARGSVLALAVPPLAALTARIPVVKIKEDHIQDSSYKYNDDYAAGYETYARSKYTRKALLGSAIGTVVGLLSYAIVDNNF
;
A
#
# COMPACT_ATOMS: atom_id res chain seq x y z
N MET A 1 -41.88 58.78 2.94
CA MET A 1 -41.97 57.37 3.39
C MET A 1 -41.20 56.36 2.53
N PHE A 2 -40.54 56.73 1.42
CA PHE A 2 -39.84 55.77 0.56
C PHE A 2 -38.40 55.39 0.97
N PHE A 3 -37.74 56.18 1.82
CA PHE A 3 -36.33 55.97 2.17
C PHE A 3 -36.07 54.93 3.27
N SER A 4 -37.09 54.47 4.02
CA SER A 4 -36.88 53.47 5.07
C SER A 4 -36.77 52.04 4.52
N ASN A 5 -37.54 51.70 3.47
CA ASN A 5 -37.57 50.35 2.90
C ASN A 5 -36.26 49.96 2.18
N LEU A 6 -35.52 50.93 1.63
CA LEU A 6 -34.28 50.66 0.91
C LEU A 6 -33.13 50.25 1.85
N LYS A 7 -33.08 50.82 3.07
CA LYS A 7 -32.05 50.48 4.07
C LYS A 7 -32.20 49.05 4.60
N TYR A 8 -33.43 48.59 4.81
CA TYR A 8 -33.69 47.22 5.28
C TYR A 8 -33.34 46.16 4.23
N ARG A 9 -33.58 46.43 2.94
CA ARG A 9 -33.17 45.53 1.86
C ARG A 9 -31.65 45.41 1.70
N LEU A 10 -30.92 46.52 1.84
CA LEU A 10 -29.46 46.51 1.79
C LEU A 10 -28.83 45.80 2.99
N LEU A 11 -29.40 45.97 4.19
CA LEU A 11 -28.98 45.23 5.39
C LEU A 11 -29.25 43.72 5.28
N TRP A 12 -30.39 43.33 4.70
CA TRP A 12 -30.70 41.92 4.49
C TRP A 12 -29.80 41.27 3.44
N LEU A 13 -29.51 41.95 2.33
CA LEU A 13 -28.57 41.48 1.31
C LEU A 13 -27.14 41.33 1.86
N SER A 14 -26.67 42.26 2.69
CA SER A 14 -25.36 42.15 3.32
C SER A 14 -25.30 41.05 4.38
N PHE A 15 -26.41 40.78 5.08
CA PHE A 15 -26.52 39.63 5.98
C PHE A 15 -26.50 38.29 5.23
N VAL A 16 -27.21 38.18 4.09
CA VAL A 16 -27.22 36.96 3.26
C VAL A 16 -25.84 36.69 2.65
N VAL A 17 -25.10 37.72 2.21
CA VAL A 17 -23.73 37.56 1.68
C VAL A 17 -22.75 37.18 2.80
N LEU A 18 -22.89 37.73 4.01
CA LEU A 18 -22.07 37.34 5.16
C LEU A 18 -22.34 35.89 5.59
N VAL A 19 -23.60 35.45 5.60
CA VAL A 19 -23.97 34.06 5.93
C VAL A 19 -23.49 33.07 4.85
N GLN A 20 -23.49 33.45 3.57
CA GLN A 20 -22.91 32.59 2.53
C GLN A 20 -21.39 32.48 2.65
N SER A 21 -20.69 33.55 3.07
CA SER A 21 -19.23 33.54 3.20
C SER A 21 -18.70 32.71 4.39
N THR A 22 -19.50 32.48 5.44
CA THR A 22 -19.07 31.69 6.61
C THR A 22 -19.31 30.18 6.46
N ILE A 23 -20.12 29.76 5.48
CA ILE A 23 -20.40 28.34 5.24
C ILE A 23 -19.30 27.69 4.37
N SER A 24 -18.55 28.48 3.59
CA SER A 24 -17.50 27.95 2.71
C SER A 24 -16.19 27.55 3.42
N SER A 25 -15.99 27.95 4.67
CA SER A 25 -14.73 27.68 5.41
C SER A 25 -14.78 26.49 6.37
N ILE A 26 -15.92 25.79 6.47
CA ILE A 26 -15.98 24.49 7.13
C ILE A 26 -15.65 23.45 6.07
N GLN A 27 -14.39 23.42 5.61
CA GLN A 27 -13.87 22.26 4.90
C GLN A 27 -13.89 21.10 5.90
N ALA A 28 -14.97 20.34 5.83
CA ALA A 28 -15.27 19.23 6.73
C ALA A 28 -14.06 18.30 6.76
N GLN A 29 -13.51 18.13 7.97
CA GLN A 29 -12.61 17.06 8.30
C GLN A 29 -13.32 15.73 8.02
N GLN A 30 -13.10 15.18 6.83
CA GLN A 30 -13.82 14.00 6.36
C GLN A 30 -13.04 12.74 6.70
N LYS A 31 -13.73 11.79 7.35
CA LYS A 31 -13.26 10.42 7.49
C LYS A 31 -13.33 9.73 6.13
N GLY A 32 -12.37 8.88 5.83
CA GLY A 32 -12.33 8.17 4.55
C GLY A 32 -11.14 7.23 4.42
N GLN A 33 -10.88 6.83 3.18
CA GLN A 33 -9.82 5.91 2.81
C GLN A 33 -8.89 6.58 1.80
N LEU A 34 -7.59 6.60 2.10
CA LEU A 34 -6.55 6.96 1.14
C LEU A 34 -6.07 5.71 0.41
N LEU A 35 -6.20 5.69 -0.90
CA LEU A 35 -5.55 4.73 -1.77
C LEU A 35 -4.21 5.31 -2.20
N LEU A 36 -3.12 4.62 -1.87
CA LEU A 36 -1.77 5.05 -2.22
C LEU A 36 -1.36 4.50 -3.58
N MET A 37 -0.41 5.17 -4.22
CA MET A 37 0.20 4.73 -5.48
C MET A 37 0.86 3.34 -5.40
N ASN A 38 1.10 2.81 -4.20
CA ASN A 38 1.67 1.47 -3.98
C ASN A 38 0.65 0.38 -3.60
N GLY A 39 -0.63 0.64 -3.88
CA GLY A 39 -1.76 -0.25 -3.58
C GLY A 39 -2.07 -0.40 -2.08
N LYS A 40 -1.50 0.42 -1.20
CA LYS A 40 -1.93 0.43 0.21
C LYS A 40 -3.17 1.28 0.38
N LEU A 41 -4.06 0.80 1.24
CA LEU A 41 -5.23 1.53 1.68
C LEU A 41 -5.01 1.94 3.14
N ILE A 42 -5.22 3.22 3.45
CA ILE A 42 -5.11 3.78 4.80
C ILE A 42 -6.45 4.39 5.16
N GLU A 43 -7.02 3.93 6.28
CA GLU A 43 -8.14 4.63 6.90
C GLU A 43 -7.63 5.88 7.60
N VAL A 44 -8.22 7.01 7.23
CA VAL A 44 -7.86 8.33 7.75
C VAL A 44 -9.05 9.04 8.35
N GLU A 45 -8.76 9.78 9.41
CA GLU A 45 -9.62 10.74 10.05
C GLU A 45 -9.07 12.14 9.78
N ASN A 46 -9.96 13.09 9.53
CA ASN A 46 -9.63 14.50 9.41
C ASN A 46 -8.54 14.79 8.36
N LEU A 47 -8.76 14.35 7.12
CA LEU A 47 -7.88 14.72 6.01
C LEU A 47 -7.93 16.24 5.78
N ASN A 48 -6.79 16.91 5.96
CA ASN A 48 -6.60 18.30 5.64
C ASN A 48 -5.88 18.43 4.29
N ASP A 49 -6.63 18.94 3.31
CA ASP A 49 -6.19 19.11 1.92
C ASP A 49 -6.00 20.59 1.54
N THR A 50 -5.87 21.48 2.53
CA THR A 50 -5.66 22.92 2.30
C THR A 50 -4.24 23.27 1.84
N SER A 51 -3.30 22.33 1.95
CA SER A 51 -1.89 22.57 1.66
C SER A 51 -1.55 22.13 0.23
N PHE A 52 -0.78 22.96 -0.48
CA PHE A 52 -0.33 22.68 -1.86
C PHE A 52 0.76 21.59 -1.94
N THR A 53 1.23 21.05 -0.82
CA THR A 53 2.36 20.11 -0.80
C THR A 53 1.96 18.79 -0.16
N ASN A 54 1.74 18.79 1.15
CA ASN A 54 1.56 17.57 1.91
C ASN A 54 0.13 17.44 2.43
N LEU A 55 -0.45 16.27 2.23
CA LEU A 55 -1.69 15.87 2.87
C LEU A 55 -1.42 15.59 4.34
N GLN A 56 -2.12 16.30 5.21
CA GLN A 56 -2.07 16.04 6.65
C GLN A 56 -3.31 15.26 7.04
N TYR A 57 -3.15 14.20 7.80
CA TYR A 57 -4.25 13.33 8.19
C TYR A 57 -3.98 12.69 9.53
N ARG A 58 -5.03 12.20 10.20
CA ARG A 58 -4.89 11.33 11.36
C ARG A 58 -5.20 9.91 10.92
N PHE A 59 -4.42 8.94 11.36
CA PHE A 59 -4.65 7.55 11.00
C PHE A 59 -4.45 6.66 12.22
N ASP A 60 -5.11 5.51 12.22
CA ASP A 60 -4.84 4.51 13.24
C ASP A 60 -3.53 3.77 12.92
N LYS A 61 -2.54 3.92 13.79
CA LYS A 61 -1.25 3.22 13.69
C LYS A 61 -1.42 1.69 13.67
N ASN A 62 -2.45 1.18 14.36
CA ASN A 62 -2.69 -0.24 14.53
C ASN A 62 -3.56 -0.86 13.43
N GLN A 63 -4.04 -0.08 12.45
CA GLN A 63 -4.93 -0.59 11.39
C GLN A 63 -4.33 -1.80 10.64
N PHE A 64 -3.04 -1.74 10.26
CA PHE A 64 -2.37 -2.85 9.58
C PHE A 64 -2.10 -4.06 10.47
N LYS A 65 -2.11 -3.87 11.80
CA LYS A 65 -2.03 -4.97 12.75
C LYS A 65 -3.37 -5.69 12.82
N ARG A 66 -4.49 -4.95 12.93
CA ARG A 66 -5.86 -5.49 12.87
C ARG A 66 -6.09 -6.25 11.57
N LEU A 67 -5.86 -5.60 10.44
CA LEU A 67 -5.99 -6.21 9.12
C LEU A 67 -5.22 -7.54 9.01
N ARG A 68 -4.00 -7.63 9.55
CA ARG A 68 -3.24 -8.90 9.55
C ARG A 68 -3.85 -9.98 10.44
N ILE A 69 -4.44 -9.61 11.58
CA ILE A 69 -5.14 -10.54 12.46
C ILE A 69 -6.42 -11.02 11.78
N ASP A 70 -7.18 -10.11 11.20
CA ASP A 70 -8.43 -10.39 10.50
C ASP A 70 -8.21 -11.32 9.32
N LEU A 71 -7.24 -11.03 8.45
CA LEU A 71 -6.86 -11.89 7.34
C LEU A 71 -6.44 -13.30 7.78
N ARG A 72 -5.76 -13.43 8.92
CA ARG A 72 -5.36 -14.74 9.48
C ARG A 72 -6.57 -15.50 10.03
N SER A 73 -7.52 -14.79 10.64
CA SER A 73 -8.75 -15.37 11.17
C SER A 73 -9.69 -15.81 10.03
N ALA A 74 -9.89 -14.98 9.01
CA ALA A 74 -10.64 -15.32 7.81
C ALA A 74 -10.07 -16.57 7.11
N SER A 75 -8.74 -16.64 6.97
CA SER A 75 -8.07 -17.81 6.40
C SER A 75 -8.27 -19.09 7.22
N LYS A 76 -8.47 -19.00 8.55
CA LYS A 76 -8.77 -20.17 9.39
C LYS A 76 -10.22 -20.62 9.27
N GLN A 77 -11.12 -19.69 8.94
CA GLN A 77 -12.54 -19.95 8.76
C GLN A 77 -12.89 -20.37 7.32
N ASN A 78 -11.88 -20.50 6.43
CA ASN A 78 -12.06 -20.70 4.99
C ASN A 78 -13.00 -19.66 4.34
N ASP A 79 -13.06 -18.46 4.92
CA ASP A 79 -13.83 -17.39 4.30
C ASP A 79 -13.09 -16.88 3.06
N MET A 80 -13.79 -16.89 1.93
CA MET A 80 -13.26 -16.37 0.67
C MET A 80 -13.23 -14.83 0.69
N TYR A 81 -14.11 -14.19 1.48
CA TYR A 81 -14.20 -12.73 1.56
C TYR A 81 -13.31 -12.19 2.68
N ARG A 82 -12.05 -11.91 2.33
CA ARG A 82 -11.03 -11.50 3.30
C ARG A 82 -11.02 -10.00 3.60
N LEU A 83 -11.62 -9.18 2.75
CA LEU A 83 -11.70 -7.72 2.92
C LEU A 83 -12.98 -7.35 3.65
N GLY A 84 -12.86 -6.47 4.65
CA GLY A 84 -14.00 -6.09 5.50
C GLY A 84 -14.38 -7.15 6.53
N PHE A 85 -13.69 -8.30 6.57
CA PHE A 85 -13.82 -9.26 7.65
C PHE A 85 -13.25 -8.65 8.93
N GLU A 86 -14.06 -8.59 9.99
CA GLU A 86 -13.63 -8.14 11.31
C GLU A 86 -13.63 -9.33 12.28
N SER A 87 -12.46 -9.66 12.83
CA SER A 87 -12.36 -10.71 13.84
C SER A 87 -12.50 -10.14 15.25
N GLU A 88 -13.03 -10.93 16.18
CA GLU A 88 -13.07 -10.57 17.61
C GLU A 88 -11.67 -10.16 18.13
N LYS A 89 -10.62 -10.89 17.71
CA LYS A 89 -9.22 -10.57 18.06
C LYS A 89 -8.72 -9.28 17.42
N GLY A 90 -9.26 -8.90 16.27
CA GLY A 90 -8.99 -7.62 15.62
C GLY A 90 -9.58 -6.47 16.43
N LEU A 91 -10.82 -6.63 16.91
CA LEU A 91 -11.54 -5.66 17.74
C LEU A 91 -10.88 -5.40 19.09
N GLU A 92 -10.20 -6.41 19.67
CA GLU A 92 -9.40 -6.25 20.90
C GLU A 92 -8.20 -5.31 20.75
N VAL A 93 -7.74 -5.03 19.51
CA VAL A 93 -6.59 -4.15 19.29
C VAL A 93 -7.02 -2.68 19.40
N PRO A 94 -6.45 -1.92 20.35
CA PRO A 94 -6.87 -0.55 20.59
C PRO A 94 -6.57 0.35 19.38
N VAL A 95 -7.50 1.26 19.08
CA VAL A 95 -7.32 2.33 18.10
C VAL A 95 -6.33 3.35 18.65
N VAL A 96 -5.22 3.56 17.94
CA VAL A 96 -4.19 4.54 18.34
C VAL A 96 -4.01 5.53 17.20
N LEU A 97 -4.73 6.64 17.31
CA LEU A 97 -4.65 7.73 16.33
C LEU A 97 -3.30 8.42 16.40
N ARG A 98 -2.71 8.65 15.23
CA ARG A 98 -1.50 9.44 15.04
C ARG A 98 -1.66 10.36 13.87
N ASP A 99 -1.02 11.51 13.99
CA ASP A 99 -0.93 12.46 12.88
C ASP A 99 0.12 11.91 11.90
N GLY A 100 -0.22 12.00 10.62
CA GLY A 100 0.59 11.60 9.48
C GLY A 100 0.65 12.73 8.48
N ALA A 101 1.73 12.76 7.72
CA ALA A 101 1.88 13.63 6.57
C ALA A 101 2.39 12.78 5.41
N MET A 102 1.85 13.02 4.23
CA MET A 102 2.28 12.33 3.01
C MET A 102 2.23 13.30 1.84
N ASP A 103 3.20 13.18 0.95
CA ASP A 103 3.24 13.94 -0.28
C ASP A 103 2.04 13.54 -1.16
N ARG A 104 1.41 14.53 -1.81
CA ARG A 104 0.23 14.28 -2.66
C ARG A 104 0.51 13.26 -3.76
N ASP A 105 1.71 13.29 -4.34
CA ASP A 105 2.14 12.39 -5.43
C ASP A 105 2.23 10.92 -5.00
N ALA A 106 2.26 10.64 -3.70
CA ALA A 106 2.23 9.27 -3.17
C ALA A 106 0.80 8.73 -3.00
N VAL A 107 -0.22 9.58 -3.16
CA VAL A 107 -1.63 9.24 -3.02
C VAL A 107 -2.28 9.20 -4.39
N PHE A 108 -2.94 8.08 -4.70
CA PHE A 108 -3.72 7.96 -5.92
C PHE A 108 -5.07 8.66 -5.76
N SER A 109 -5.85 8.27 -4.74
CA SER A 109 -7.17 8.85 -4.49
C SER A 109 -7.54 8.85 -3.01
N PHE A 110 -8.51 9.69 -2.67
CA PHE A 110 -9.20 9.71 -1.40
C PHE A 110 -10.68 9.44 -1.61
N GLN A 111 -11.17 8.37 -0.99
CA GLN A 111 -12.58 8.05 -0.93
C GLN A 111 -13.14 8.49 0.43
N PRO A 112 -13.86 9.61 0.52
CA PRO A 112 -14.55 9.98 1.76
C PRO A 112 -15.65 8.96 2.08
N THR A 113 -15.97 8.80 3.37
CA THR A 113 -17.12 7.99 3.81
C THR A 113 -18.44 8.56 3.28
N GLU A 114 -18.51 9.88 3.15
CA GLU A 114 -19.65 10.60 2.60
C GLU A 114 -19.16 11.52 1.46
N GLY A 115 -19.57 11.21 0.23
CA GLY A 115 -19.27 12.00 -0.97
C GLY A 115 -18.51 11.22 -2.05
N ASP A 116 -18.17 11.95 -3.11
CA ASP A 116 -17.50 11.40 -4.28
C ASP A 116 -15.99 11.24 -4.06
N GLU A 117 -15.40 10.30 -4.80
CA GLU A 117 -13.95 10.07 -4.82
C GLU A 117 -13.21 11.32 -5.31
N ARG A 118 -12.10 11.65 -4.65
CA ARG A 118 -11.17 12.67 -5.12
C ARG A 118 -9.88 12.02 -5.58
N VAL A 119 -9.53 12.20 -6.84
CA VAL A 119 -8.33 11.63 -7.42
C VAL A 119 -7.22 12.68 -7.41
N TYR A 120 -6.08 12.32 -6.83
CA TYR A 120 -4.90 13.18 -6.73
C TYR A 120 -3.90 12.90 -7.85
N TYR A 121 -3.98 11.72 -8.46
CA TYR A 121 -3.18 11.36 -9.61
C TYR A 121 -3.63 12.15 -10.85
N PHE A 122 -2.66 12.66 -11.62
CA PHE A 122 -2.90 13.28 -12.91
C PHE A 122 -1.80 12.86 -13.89
N TYR A 123 -2.18 12.71 -15.16
CA TYR A 123 -1.26 12.42 -16.25
C TYR A 123 -0.32 13.61 -16.47
N ASP A 124 0.99 13.35 -16.37
CA ASP A 124 2.05 14.34 -16.55
C ASP A 124 3.34 13.62 -16.96
N GLU A 125 3.58 13.56 -18.28
CA GLU A 125 4.78 12.95 -18.86
C GLU A 125 6.09 13.55 -18.31
N PRO A 126 6.27 14.89 -18.22
CA PRO A 126 7.43 15.49 -17.58
C PRO A 126 7.73 15.00 -16.15
N LEU A 127 6.69 14.72 -15.36
CA LEU A 127 6.82 14.18 -14.00
C LEU A 127 6.94 12.64 -13.95
N GLY A 128 6.88 11.96 -15.09
CA GLY A 128 6.95 10.50 -15.19
C GLY A 128 5.60 9.80 -15.00
N ASN A 129 4.50 10.55 -14.93
CA ASN A 129 3.14 10.04 -14.86
C ASN A 129 2.60 9.82 -16.28
N VAL A 130 2.93 8.67 -16.86
CA VAL A 130 2.62 8.32 -18.26
C VAL A 130 1.36 7.46 -18.44
N ALA A 131 0.64 7.14 -17.36
CA ALA A 131 -0.57 6.33 -17.41
C ALA A 131 -1.79 7.24 -17.26
N SER A 132 -2.88 6.94 -17.97
CA SER A 132 -4.15 7.60 -17.71
C SER A 132 -4.66 7.30 -16.30
N GLU A 133 -5.64 8.08 -15.83
CA GLU A 133 -6.21 7.86 -14.49
C GLU A 133 -6.78 6.44 -14.33
N GLU A 134 -7.47 5.93 -15.35
CA GLU A 134 -8.08 4.60 -15.35
C GLU A 134 -7.02 3.48 -15.39
N GLU A 135 -5.99 3.65 -16.21
CA GLU A 135 -4.85 2.72 -16.29
C GLU A 135 -4.11 2.65 -14.95
N MET A 136 -3.83 3.81 -14.34
CA MET A 136 -3.17 3.87 -13.03
C MET A 136 -4.05 3.29 -11.92
N ARG A 137 -5.37 3.51 -11.98
CA ARG A 137 -6.32 2.90 -11.05
C ARG A 137 -6.25 1.38 -11.11
N ALA A 138 -6.31 0.82 -12.31
CA ALA A 138 -6.19 -0.61 -12.54
C ALA A 138 -4.85 -1.16 -12.00
N PHE A 139 -3.75 -0.47 -12.30
CA PHE A 139 -2.41 -0.80 -11.80
C PHE A 139 -2.35 -0.84 -10.26
N VAL A 140 -2.82 0.22 -9.59
CA VAL A 140 -2.81 0.34 -8.12
C VAL A 140 -3.69 -0.72 -7.46
N VAL A 141 -4.85 -1.02 -8.05
CA VAL A 141 -5.73 -2.11 -7.59
C VAL A 141 -5.05 -3.48 -7.77
N GLY A 142 -4.34 -3.70 -8.88
CA GLY A 142 -3.52 -4.88 -9.11
C GLY A 142 -2.42 -5.07 -8.05
N GLU A 143 -1.70 -4.00 -7.68
CA GLU A 143 -0.72 -4.05 -6.60
C GLU A 143 -1.35 -4.38 -5.24
N ARG A 144 -2.54 -3.82 -4.97
CA ARG A 144 -3.30 -4.07 -3.74
C ARG A 144 -3.67 -5.55 -3.63
N ASP A 145 -4.17 -6.15 -4.70
CA ASP A 145 -4.59 -7.55 -4.70
C ASP A 145 -3.38 -8.49 -4.57
N ALA A 146 -2.28 -8.17 -5.26
CA ALA A 146 -1.03 -8.91 -5.14
C ALA A 146 -0.46 -8.90 -3.71
N ARG A 147 -0.67 -7.81 -2.95
CA ARG A 147 -0.24 -7.71 -1.54
C ARG A 147 -0.79 -8.83 -0.69
N PHE A 148 -2.06 -9.17 -0.90
CA PHE A 148 -2.78 -10.18 -0.13
C PHE A 148 -2.64 -11.58 -0.74
N GLY A 149 -2.59 -11.71 -2.07
CA GLY A 149 -2.51 -12.99 -2.76
C GLY A 149 -1.11 -13.61 -2.84
N VAL A 150 -0.06 -12.79 -2.93
CA VAL A 150 1.31 -13.29 -3.19
C VAL A 150 2.04 -13.60 -1.88
N THR A 151 2.61 -14.79 -1.71
CA THR A 151 3.36 -15.15 -0.48
C THR A 151 4.88 -15.03 -0.65
N GLY A 152 5.43 -15.53 -1.76
CA GLY A 152 6.87 -15.53 -2.06
C GLY A 152 7.69 -16.54 -1.25
N ASN A 153 7.07 -17.51 -0.60
CA ASN A 153 7.78 -18.47 0.28
C ASN A 153 8.74 -19.39 -0.49
N ALA A 154 8.37 -19.81 -1.70
CA ALA A 154 9.25 -20.63 -2.54
C ALA A 154 10.58 -19.91 -2.84
N TRP A 155 10.53 -18.62 -3.15
CA TRP A 155 11.71 -17.78 -3.37
C TRP A 155 12.56 -17.59 -2.11
N PHE A 156 11.91 -17.49 -0.95
CA PHE A 156 12.63 -17.45 0.32
C PHE A 156 13.43 -18.73 0.57
N TYR A 157 12.80 -19.90 0.48
CA TYR A 157 13.47 -21.18 0.73
C TYR A 157 14.49 -21.53 -0.36
N GLY A 158 14.18 -21.23 -1.63
CA GLY A 158 15.13 -21.38 -2.74
C GLY A 158 16.36 -20.51 -2.54
N GLY A 159 16.17 -19.23 -2.20
CA GLY A 159 17.26 -18.32 -1.85
C GLY A 159 18.09 -18.84 -0.68
N MET A 160 17.43 -19.32 0.38
CA MET A 160 18.10 -19.89 1.56
C MET A 160 18.94 -21.13 1.23
N ALA A 161 18.41 -22.04 0.42
CA ALA A 161 19.15 -23.21 -0.03
C ALA A 161 20.39 -22.82 -0.84
N VAL A 162 20.22 -21.93 -1.83
CA VAL A 162 21.34 -21.41 -2.64
C VAL A 162 22.39 -20.77 -1.72
N GLY A 163 21.97 -19.85 -0.85
CA GLY A 163 22.83 -19.17 0.12
C GLY A 163 23.61 -20.14 1.00
N LEU A 164 22.96 -21.16 1.55
CA LEU A 164 23.60 -22.17 2.40
C LEU A 164 24.68 -22.92 1.66
N PHE A 165 24.38 -23.47 0.47
CA PHE A 165 25.36 -24.24 -0.30
C PHE A 165 26.53 -23.39 -0.75
N THR A 166 26.27 -22.19 -1.26
CA THR A 166 27.33 -21.28 -1.71
C THR A 166 28.14 -20.73 -0.55
N GLY A 167 27.50 -20.41 0.59
CA GLY A 167 28.19 -19.92 1.78
C GLY A 167 29.13 -20.97 2.36
N TYR A 168 28.68 -22.23 2.42
CA TYR A 168 29.52 -23.35 2.82
C TYR A 168 30.68 -23.59 1.83
N ALA A 169 30.39 -23.62 0.53
CA ALA A 169 31.40 -23.86 -0.51
C ALA A 169 32.42 -22.71 -0.66
N ALA A 170 32.02 -21.47 -0.36
CA ALA A 170 32.88 -20.30 -0.49
C ALA A 170 33.99 -20.21 0.57
N ARG A 171 33.94 -21.02 1.64
CA ARG A 171 35.00 -21.10 2.68
C ARG A 171 35.42 -19.74 3.26
N GLY A 172 34.47 -18.80 3.41
CA GLY A 172 34.76 -17.44 3.88
C GLY A 172 35.28 -16.45 2.81
N SER A 173 35.28 -16.83 1.53
CA SER A 173 35.62 -15.94 0.41
C SER A 173 34.63 -14.78 0.29
N VAL A 174 35.13 -13.64 -0.19
CA VAL A 174 34.35 -12.45 -0.56
C VAL A 174 33.21 -12.80 -1.55
N LEU A 175 33.34 -13.89 -2.31
CA LEU A 175 32.29 -14.41 -3.19
C LEU A 175 30.97 -14.70 -2.46
N ALA A 176 31.00 -15.07 -1.18
CA ALA A 176 29.79 -15.29 -0.38
C ALA A 176 28.94 -14.00 -0.27
N LEU A 177 29.57 -12.82 -0.29
CA LEU A 177 28.86 -11.53 -0.23
C LEU A 177 28.07 -11.22 -1.50
N ALA A 178 28.45 -11.80 -2.65
CA ALA A 178 27.76 -11.62 -3.92
C ALA A 178 26.51 -12.51 -4.06
N VAL A 179 26.35 -13.53 -3.22
CA VAL A 179 25.25 -14.49 -3.36
C VAL A 179 23.87 -13.84 -3.17
N PRO A 180 23.61 -13.03 -2.13
CA PRO A 180 22.29 -12.44 -1.94
C PRO A 180 21.80 -11.57 -3.11
N PRO A 181 22.60 -10.63 -3.66
CA PRO A 181 22.16 -9.85 -4.82
C PRO A 181 21.96 -10.72 -6.07
N LEU A 182 22.80 -11.74 -6.31
CA LEU A 182 22.62 -12.65 -7.46
C LEU A 182 21.32 -13.46 -7.34
N ALA A 183 21.02 -14.01 -6.15
CA ALA A 183 19.77 -14.72 -5.90
C ALA A 183 18.55 -13.80 -6.12
N ALA A 184 18.63 -12.54 -5.68
CA ALA A 184 17.57 -11.56 -5.87
C ALA A 184 17.28 -11.26 -7.35
N LEU A 185 18.30 -11.23 -8.20
CA LEU A 185 18.13 -11.00 -9.64
C LEU A 185 17.37 -12.15 -10.32
N THR A 186 17.64 -13.40 -9.93
CA THR A 186 16.95 -14.57 -10.52
C THR A 186 15.45 -14.59 -10.21
N ALA A 187 15.03 -13.98 -9.10
CA ALA A 187 13.64 -13.91 -8.68
C ALA A 187 12.76 -13.00 -9.56
N ARG A 188 13.35 -12.24 -10.49
CA ARG A 188 12.61 -11.40 -11.46
C ARG A 188 12.27 -12.09 -12.77
N ILE A 189 12.90 -13.23 -13.06
CA ILE A 189 12.73 -14.01 -14.30
C ILE A 189 11.36 -14.73 -14.41
N PRO A 190 10.80 -15.34 -13.35
CA PRO A 190 9.61 -16.18 -13.51
C PRO A 190 8.38 -15.35 -13.92
N VAL A 191 7.51 -15.97 -14.73
CA VAL A 191 6.19 -15.41 -15.05
C VAL A 191 5.29 -15.46 -13.81
N VAL A 192 4.70 -14.33 -13.45
CA VAL A 192 3.74 -14.25 -12.35
C VAL A 192 2.38 -14.75 -12.84
N LYS A 193 1.91 -15.87 -12.30
CA LYS A 193 0.56 -16.37 -12.57
C LYS A 193 -0.44 -15.73 -11.61
N ILE A 194 -1.33 -14.90 -12.14
CA ILE A 194 -2.46 -14.33 -11.41
C ILE A 194 -3.54 -15.40 -11.33
N LYS A 195 -4.02 -15.65 -10.11
CA LYS A 195 -5.15 -16.56 -9.90
C LYS A 195 -6.43 -15.75 -9.78
N GLU A 196 -7.52 -16.27 -10.32
CA GLU A 196 -8.82 -15.58 -10.31
C GLU A 196 -9.35 -15.36 -8.89
N ASP A 197 -9.03 -16.27 -7.95
CA ASP A 197 -9.39 -16.15 -6.52
C ASP A 197 -8.70 -14.97 -5.80
N HIS A 198 -7.69 -14.36 -6.42
CA HIS A 198 -7.00 -13.20 -5.89
C HIS A 198 -7.52 -11.87 -6.49
N ILE A 199 -8.35 -11.93 -7.52
CA ILE A 199 -8.92 -10.74 -8.17
C ILE A 199 -10.20 -10.37 -7.40
N GLN A 200 -10.21 -9.21 -6.76
CA GLN A 200 -11.36 -8.79 -5.94
C GLN A 200 -12.54 -8.32 -6.78
N ASP A 201 -12.23 -7.57 -7.82
CA ASP A 201 -13.23 -7.07 -8.75
C ASP A 201 -13.02 -7.71 -10.12
N SER A 202 -14.02 -8.51 -10.51
CA SER A 202 -14.03 -9.23 -11.79
C SER A 202 -13.97 -8.30 -13.01
N SER A 203 -14.27 -7.01 -12.87
CA SER A 203 -14.13 -6.01 -13.94
C SER A 203 -12.69 -5.89 -14.45
N TYR A 204 -11.69 -6.13 -13.59
CA TYR A 204 -10.27 -6.09 -13.96
C TYR A 204 -9.77 -7.41 -14.58
N LYS A 205 -10.64 -8.40 -14.77
CA LYS A 205 -10.26 -9.64 -15.45
C LYS A 205 -9.87 -9.30 -16.88
N TYR A 206 -8.66 -9.70 -17.28
CA TYR A 206 -8.05 -9.38 -18.58
C TYR A 206 -7.68 -7.90 -18.80
N ASN A 207 -7.64 -7.09 -17.75
CA ASN A 207 -7.06 -5.75 -17.83
C ASN A 207 -5.52 -5.85 -17.72
N ASP A 208 -4.82 -5.34 -18.73
CA ASP A 208 -3.36 -5.45 -18.83
C ASP A 208 -2.64 -4.58 -17.78
N ASP A 209 -3.16 -3.40 -17.45
CA ASP A 209 -2.58 -2.49 -16.45
C ASP A 209 -2.69 -3.06 -15.04
N TYR A 210 -3.84 -3.67 -14.71
CA TYR A 210 -4.04 -4.45 -13.51
C TYR A 210 -3.02 -5.58 -13.41
N ALA A 211 -2.83 -6.35 -14.49
CA ALA A 211 -1.86 -7.43 -14.52
C ALA A 211 -0.43 -6.92 -14.32
N ALA A 212 -0.08 -5.78 -14.92
CA ALA A 212 1.21 -5.13 -14.76
C ALA A 212 1.47 -4.68 -13.31
N GLY A 213 0.47 -4.09 -12.64
CA GLY A 213 0.55 -3.74 -11.22
C GLY A 213 0.74 -4.97 -10.34
N TYR A 214 -0.09 -5.99 -10.54
CA TYR A 214 -0.01 -7.24 -9.79
C TYR A 214 1.39 -7.88 -9.92
N GLU A 215 1.90 -7.95 -11.14
CA GLU A 215 3.21 -8.52 -11.45
C GLU A 215 4.36 -7.70 -10.85
N THR A 216 4.30 -6.38 -10.94
CA THR A 216 5.32 -5.47 -10.37
C THR A 216 5.47 -5.70 -8.88
N TYR A 217 4.36 -5.74 -8.15
CA TYR A 217 4.38 -6.03 -6.72
C TYR A 217 4.90 -7.44 -6.43
N ALA A 218 4.42 -8.46 -7.17
CA ALA A 218 4.82 -9.84 -6.98
C ALA A 218 6.33 -10.06 -7.17
N ARG A 219 6.91 -9.52 -8.26
CA ARG A 219 8.34 -9.58 -8.55
C ARG A 219 9.17 -8.88 -7.47
N SER A 220 8.72 -7.71 -6.99
CA SER A 220 9.37 -6.99 -5.88
C SER A 220 9.37 -7.84 -4.60
N LYS A 221 8.24 -8.49 -4.29
CA LYS A 221 8.12 -9.39 -3.14
C LYS A 221 9.00 -10.62 -3.26
N TYR A 222 9.07 -11.26 -4.43
CA TYR A 222 9.96 -12.40 -4.70
C TYR A 222 11.42 -12.01 -4.56
N THR A 223 11.82 -10.88 -5.13
CA THR A 223 13.18 -10.32 -5.01
C THR A 223 13.57 -10.14 -3.54
N ARG A 224 12.72 -9.50 -2.72
CA ARG A 224 12.99 -9.29 -1.29
C ARG A 224 13.06 -10.60 -0.51
N LYS A 225 12.21 -11.58 -0.84
CA LYS A 225 12.19 -12.90 -0.19
C LYS A 225 13.42 -13.72 -0.54
N ALA A 226 13.81 -13.76 -1.82
CA ALA A 226 15.03 -14.41 -2.28
C ALA A 226 16.27 -13.78 -1.65
N LEU A 227 16.35 -12.44 -1.61
CA LEU A 227 17.44 -11.70 -0.97
C LEU A 227 17.54 -12.06 0.53
N LEU A 228 16.43 -12.00 1.26
CA LEU A 228 16.41 -12.32 2.69
C LEU A 228 16.77 -13.78 2.96
N GLY A 229 16.19 -14.70 2.20
CA GLY A 229 16.46 -16.13 2.32
C GLY A 229 17.93 -16.43 2.05
N SER A 230 18.49 -15.93 0.96
CA SER A 230 19.89 -16.15 0.60
C SER A 230 20.87 -15.49 1.57
N ALA A 231 20.56 -14.33 2.12
CA ALA A 231 21.38 -13.74 3.18
C ALA A 231 21.42 -14.64 4.43
N ILE A 232 20.26 -15.12 4.90
CA ILE A 232 20.18 -16.05 6.04
C ILE A 232 20.93 -17.35 5.71
N GLY A 233 20.68 -17.94 4.55
CA GLY A 233 21.34 -19.15 4.09
C GLY A 233 22.86 -19.01 4.06
N THR A 234 23.37 -17.90 3.53
CA THR A 234 24.82 -17.64 3.44
C THR A 234 25.46 -17.57 4.81
N VAL A 235 24.85 -16.86 5.76
CA VAL A 235 25.34 -16.78 7.15
C VAL A 235 25.37 -18.18 7.78
N VAL A 236 24.29 -18.95 7.64
CA VAL A 236 24.22 -20.33 8.15
C VAL A 236 25.29 -21.20 7.51
N GLY A 237 25.48 -21.14 6.20
CA GLY A 237 26.48 -21.92 5.49
C GLY A 237 27.91 -21.61 5.92
N LEU A 238 28.24 -20.33 6.11
CA LEU A 238 29.55 -19.90 6.63
C LEU A 238 29.78 -20.38 8.06
N LEU A 239 28.77 -20.30 8.93
CA LEU A 239 28.87 -20.81 10.30
C LEU A 239 29.02 -22.33 10.32
N SER A 240 28.26 -23.05 9.49
CA SER A 240 28.40 -24.51 9.34
C SER A 240 29.80 -24.89 8.88
N TYR A 241 30.37 -24.15 7.92
CA TYR A 241 31.76 -24.37 7.51
C TYR A 241 32.72 -24.13 8.68
N ALA A 242 32.63 -22.99 9.35
CA ALA A 242 33.51 -22.65 10.47
C ALA A 242 33.45 -23.67 11.62
N ILE A 243 32.29 -24.26 11.91
CA ILE A 243 32.16 -25.30 12.93
C ILE A 243 32.80 -26.61 12.48
N VAL A 244 32.64 -27.00 11.21
CA VAL A 244 33.20 -28.25 10.69
C VAL A 244 34.72 -28.15 10.55
N ASP A 245 35.22 -27.02 10.07
CA ASP A 245 36.66 -26.81 9.79
C ASP A 245 37.46 -26.52 11.07
N ASN A 246 36.87 -25.91 12.11
CA ASN A 246 37.54 -25.73 13.42
C ASN A 246 37.56 -26.99 14.30
N ASN A 247 36.85 -28.06 13.92
CA ASN A 247 36.81 -29.34 14.65
C ASN A 247 37.71 -30.43 14.03
N PHE A 248 38.58 -30.05 13.08
CA PHE A 248 39.68 -30.85 12.54
C PHE A 248 41.00 -30.06 12.62
#